data_AF-A0A7Y0AEN8-F1
#
_entry.id   AF-A0A7Y0AEN8-F1
#
_cell.length_a   1.000
_cell.length_b   1.000
_cell.length_c   1.000
_cell.angle_alpha   90.00
_cell.angle_beta   90.00
_cell.angle_gamma   90.00
#
_symmetry.space_group_name_H-M   'P 1'
#
loop_
_entity.id
_entity.type
_entity.pdbx_description
1 polymer ?
#
loop_
_entity_poly.entity_id
_entity_poly.type
_entity_poly.pdbx_seq_one_letter_code
_entity_poly.pdbx_strand_id
1 'polypeptide(L)'
;MLTTLQFAQLATAAWSGPSAAVFANIEHYTAAVGDYTATTYAVSYHVGGVCHIGRAACPFEAVAAAVQHYVAGIQAQAARQLAAAQAATRHTRRVLATVGGQLAGRPPRAAGFACRARRHRCARLAHA
;
A
#
# COMPACT_ATOMS: atom_id res chain seq x y z
N MET A 1 0.08 13.93 33.11
CA MET A 1 0.76 13.10 32.09
C MET A 1 -0.01 11.78 32.00
N LEU A 2 -0.29 11.27 30.80
CA LEU A 2 -0.97 9.98 30.66
C LEU A 2 -0.05 8.85 31.13
N THR A 3 -0.61 7.83 31.79
CA THR A 3 0.10 6.57 31.98
C THR A 3 0.18 5.83 30.65
N THR A 4 1.11 4.88 30.53
CA THR A 4 1.22 4.01 29.35
C THR A 4 -0.10 3.32 29.03
N LEU A 5 -0.82 2.84 30.06
CA LEU A 5 -2.12 2.19 29.88
C LEU A 5 -3.20 3.16 29.37
N GLN A 6 -3.30 4.36 29.95
CA GLN A 6 -4.25 5.38 29.50
C GLN A 6 -3.97 5.81 28.05
N PHE A 7 -2.69 5.92 27.68
CA PHE A 7 -2.30 6.25 26.32
C PHE A 7 -2.62 5.11 25.34
N ALA A 8 -2.37 3.86 25.71
CA ALA A 8 -2.78 2.70 24.91
C ALA A 8 -4.30 2.62 24.74
N GLN A 9 -5.07 2.89 25.79
CA GLN A 9 -6.53 2.96 25.72
C GLN A 9 -7.01 4.07 24.79
N LEU A 10 -6.39 5.26 24.86
CA LEU A 10 -6.67 6.36 23.93
C LEU A 10 -6.39 5.97 22.48
N ALA A 11 -5.21 5.40 22.20
CA ALA A 11 -4.82 4.95 20.87
C ALA A 11 -5.76 3.86 20.32
N THR A 12 -6.25 2.99 21.20
CA THR A 12 -7.21 1.94 20.85
C THR A 12 -8.60 2.52 20.59
N ALA A 13 -9.07 3.46 21.43
CA ALA A 13 -10.38 4.09 21.30
C ALA A 13 -10.48 5.02 20.08
N ALA A 14 -9.38 5.67 19.70
CA ALA A 14 -9.32 6.48 18.48
C ALA A 14 -9.38 5.64 17.19
N TRP A 15 -9.27 4.32 17.31
CA TRP A 15 -9.16 3.42 16.17
C TRP A 15 -10.48 2.68 15.90
N SER A 16 -11.04 2.89 14.70
CA SER A 16 -12.28 2.23 14.25
C SER A 16 -12.08 1.30 13.05
N GLY A 17 -10.83 1.13 12.58
CA GLY A 17 -10.51 0.42 11.34
C GLY A 17 -10.00 -1.01 11.51
N PRO A 18 -9.89 -1.81 10.42
CA PRO A 18 -9.17 -3.08 10.46
C PRO A 18 -7.69 -2.84 10.78
N SER A 19 -7.25 -3.27 11.97
CA SER A 19 -5.83 -3.37 12.30
C SER A 19 -5.54 -4.75 12.85
N ALA A 20 -4.41 -5.33 12.43
CA ALA A 20 -3.93 -6.57 13.03
C ALA A 20 -3.39 -6.34 14.45
N ALA A 21 -2.89 -5.13 14.73
CA ALA A 21 -2.36 -4.75 16.04
C ALA A 21 -2.30 -3.23 16.20
N VAL A 22 -2.67 -2.75 17.39
CA VAL A 22 -2.39 -1.38 17.86
C VAL A 22 -1.29 -1.48 18.89
N PHE A 23 -0.20 -0.73 18.69
CA PHE A 23 0.88 -0.64 19.67
C PHE A 23 1.11 0.82 20.01
N ALA A 24 1.20 1.13 21.30
CA ALA A 24 1.39 2.48 21.81
C ALA A 24 2.46 2.48 22.91
N ASN A 25 3.39 3.43 22.85
CA ASN A 25 4.46 3.58 23.82
C ASN A 25 4.74 5.05 24.14
N ILE A 26 5.19 5.28 25.37
CA ILE A 26 5.67 6.57 25.85
C ILE A 26 7.17 6.39 26.11
N GLU A 27 7.98 7.21 25.47
CA GLU A 27 9.42 7.24 25.65
C GLU A 27 9.78 8.51 26.41
N HIS A 28 10.56 8.36 27.48
CA HIS A 28 11.10 9.48 28.23
C HIS A 28 12.62 9.41 28.20
N TYR A 29 13.25 10.53 27.87
CA TYR A 29 14.68 10.66 27.75
C TYR A 29 15.18 11.78 28.66
N THR A 30 16.22 11.47 29.44
CA THR A 30 16.92 12.43 30.29
C THR A 30 18.42 12.33 30.02
N ALA A 31 19.06 13.46 29.76
CA ALA A 31 20.51 13.56 29.61
C ALA A 31 21.09 14.36 30.78
N ALA A 32 22.01 13.74 31.52
CA ALA A 32 22.70 14.40 32.65
C ALA A 32 23.64 15.53 32.20
N VAL A 33 24.11 15.49 30.94
CA VAL A 33 24.92 16.56 30.36
C VAL A 33 23.98 17.49 29.59
N GLY A 34 23.87 18.73 30.06
CA GLY A 34 23.08 19.78 29.41
C GLY A 34 21.60 19.84 29.81
N ASP A 35 21.20 19.17 30.90
CA ASP A 35 19.86 19.21 31.50
C ASP A 35 18.70 19.04 30.50
N TYR A 36 18.91 18.18 29.50
CA TYR A 36 17.91 17.96 28.47
C TYR A 36 16.94 16.84 28.87
N THR A 37 15.65 17.15 28.85
CA THR A 37 14.57 16.19 29.08
C THR A 37 13.56 16.24 27.94
N ALA A 38 13.18 15.08 27.41
CA ALA A 38 12.18 14.97 26.37
C ALA A 38 11.25 13.78 26.60
N THR A 39 9.98 13.96 26.24
CA THR A 39 8.99 12.88 26.24
C THR A 39 8.40 12.78 24.83
N THR A 40 8.42 11.58 24.27
CA THR A 40 7.86 11.27 22.96
C THR A 40 6.78 10.22 23.10
N TYR A 41 5.65 10.47 22.46
CA TYR A 41 4.54 9.54 22.35
C TYR A 41 4.60 8.91 20.96
N ALA A 42 4.44 7.60 20.90
CA ALA A 42 4.50 6.85 19.66
C ALA A 42 3.34 5.86 19.58
N VAL A 43 2.68 5.84 18.43
CA VAL A 43 1.57 4.91 18.13
C VAL A 43 1.84 4.28 16.79
N SER A 44 1.63 2.97 16.71
CA SER A 44 1.78 2.20 15.49
C SER A 44 0.60 1.27 15.23
N TYR A 45 0.25 1.15 13.95
CA TYR A 45 -0.83 0.30 13.46
C TYR A 45 -0.35 -0.56 12.28
N HIS A 46 -0.85 -1.80 12.18
CA HIS A 46 -0.43 -2.77 11.15
C HIS A 46 -1.57 -3.13 10.21
N VAL A 47 -1.40 -2.81 8.92
CA VAL A 47 -2.42 -3.02 7.87
C VAL A 47 -1.77 -3.54 6.61
N GLY A 48 -2.29 -4.64 6.06
CA GLY A 48 -1.78 -5.21 4.81
C GLY A 48 -0.30 -5.60 4.84
N GLY A 49 0.25 -5.90 6.03
CA GLY A 49 1.67 -6.19 6.23
C GLY A 49 2.58 -4.96 6.35
N VAL A 50 2.01 -3.74 6.39
CA VAL A 50 2.73 -2.48 6.55
C VAL A 50 2.50 -1.92 7.96
N CYS A 51 3.55 -1.40 8.57
CA CYS A 51 3.50 -0.69 9.85
C CYS A 51 3.45 0.83 9.61
N HIS A 52 2.46 1.49 10.19
CA HIS A 52 2.30 2.95 10.15
C HIS A 52 2.55 3.51 11.54
N ILE A 53 3.54 4.40 11.69
CA ILE A 53 3.97 4.93 12.98
C ILE A 53 3.79 6.46 13.00
N GLY A 54 3.10 6.98 14.01
CA GLY A 54 3.07 8.40 14.35
C GLY A 54 3.84 8.66 15.64
N ARG A 55 4.65 9.73 15.66
CA ARG A 55 5.42 10.16 16.85
C ARG A 55 5.24 11.65 17.06
N ALA A 56 5.02 12.07 18.31
CA ALA A 56 4.93 13.48 18.65
C ALA A 56 5.24 13.72 20.14
N ALA A 57 5.51 14.98 20.51
CA ALA A 57 5.61 15.39 21.90
C ALA A 57 4.24 15.42 22.60
N CYS A 58 3.15 15.56 21.84
CA CYS A 58 1.78 15.51 22.33
C CYS A 58 1.15 14.13 22.07
N PRO A 59 0.50 13.50 23.07
CA PRO A 59 -0.12 12.19 22.88
C PRO A 59 -1.23 12.19 21.83
N PHE A 60 -2.05 13.25 21.77
CA PHE A 60 -3.14 13.36 20.81
C PHE A 60 -2.63 13.53 19.38
N GLU A 61 -1.54 14.27 19.22
CA GLU A 61 -0.88 14.47 17.92
C GLU A 61 -0.25 13.16 17.42
N ALA A 62 0.38 12.38 18.30
CA ALA A 62 0.93 11.07 17.94
C ALA A 62 -0.16 10.11 17.44
N VAL A 63 -1.31 10.07 18.13
CA VAL A 63 -2.49 9.28 17.72
C VAL A 63 -3.02 9.79 16.37
N ALA A 64 -3.21 11.11 16.22
CA ALA A 64 -3.73 11.69 14.98
C ALA A 64 -2.81 11.41 13.77
N ALA A 65 -1.49 11.57 13.94
CA ALA A 65 -0.50 11.29 12.91
C ALA A 65 -0.53 9.81 12.48
N ALA A 66 -0.61 8.90 13.44
CA ALA A 66 -0.67 7.47 13.17
C ALA A 66 -1.95 7.09 12.41
N VAL A 67 -3.11 7.65 12.78
CA VAL A 67 -4.38 7.47 12.07
C VAL A 67 -4.32 8.04 10.65
N GLN A 68 -3.72 9.21 10.45
CA GLN A 68 -3.56 9.81 9.11
C GLN A 68 -2.67 8.95 8.20
N HIS A 69 -1.54 8.45 8.71
CA HIS A 69 -0.66 7.55 7.96
C HIS A 69 -1.38 6.27 7.54
N TYR A 70 -2.21 5.73 8.42
CA TYR A 70 -3.06 4.58 8.11
C TYR A 70 -4.05 4.86 6.99
N VAL A 71 -4.81 5.96 7.08
CA VAL A 71 -5.82 6.31 6.06
C VAL A 71 -5.16 6.46 4.70
N ALA A 72 -4.01 7.13 4.63
CA ALA A 72 -3.22 7.24 3.40
C ALA A 72 -2.76 5.86 2.88
N GLY A 73 -2.33 4.97 3.79
CA GLY A 73 -1.94 3.59 3.46
C GLY A 73 -3.06 2.77 2.83
N ILE A 74 -4.26 2.80 3.42
CA ILE A 74 -5.45 2.12 2.87
C ILE A 74 -5.81 2.68 1.51
N GLN A 75 -5.85 4.00 1.35
CA GLN A 75 -6.19 4.63 0.08
C GLN A 75 -5.23 4.20 -1.03
N ALA A 76 -3.92 4.18 -0.73
CA ALA A 76 -2.90 3.69 -1.65
C ALA A 76 -3.07 2.20 -1.99
N GLN A 77 -3.40 1.36 -1.00
CA GLN A 77 -3.66 -0.05 -1.22
C GLN A 77 -4.90 -0.30 -2.09
N ALA A 78 -6.00 0.40 -1.82
CA ALA A 78 -7.24 0.31 -2.58
C ALA A 78 -7.02 0.70 -4.06
N ALA A 79 -6.26 1.77 -4.31
CA ALA A 79 -5.90 2.19 -5.66
C ALA A 79 -5.12 1.10 -6.42
N ARG A 80 -4.15 0.45 -5.76
CA ARG A 80 -3.39 -0.67 -6.36
C ARG A 80 -4.27 -1.88 -6.66
N GLN A 81 -5.18 -2.24 -5.75
CA GLN A 81 -6.10 -3.35 -5.94
C GLN A 81 -7.07 -3.09 -7.10
N LEU A 82 -7.59 -1.87 -7.21
CA LEU A 82 -8.44 -1.47 -8.34
C LEU A 82 -7.68 -1.58 -9.67
N ALA A 83 -6.45 -1.07 -9.74
CA ALA A 83 -5.62 -1.17 -10.93
C ALA A 83 -5.33 -2.63 -11.32
N ALA A 84 -5.03 -3.49 -10.34
CA ALA A 84 -4.81 -4.91 -10.53
C ALA A 84 -6.07 -5.62 -11.05
N ALA A 85 -7.24 -5.34 -10.47
CA ALA A 85 -8.52 -5.90 -10.91
C ALA A 85 -8.82 -5.53 -12.36
N GLN A 86 -8.63 -4.25 -12.73
CA GLN A 86 -8.81 -3.81 -14.12
C GLN A 86 -7.82 -4.48 -15.07
N ALA A 87 -6.57 -4.69 -14.66
CA ALA A 87 -5.58 -5.41 -15.45
C ALA A 87 -5.97 -6.88 -15.67
N ALA A 88 -6.46 -7.55 -14.63
CA ALA A 88 -6.98 -8.91 -14.71
C ALA A 88 -8.17 -8.99 -15.67
N THR A 89 -9.16 -8.08 -15.58
CA THR A 89 -10.30 -8.03 -16.52
C THR A 89 -9.83 -7.86 -17.96
N ARG A 90 -8.88 -6.96 -18.23
CA ARG A 90 -8.31 -6.77 -19.57
C ARG A 90 -7.61 -8.03 -20.08
N HIS A 91 -6.85 -8.70 -19.22
CA HIS A 91 -6.17 -9.95 -19.56
C HIS A 91 -7.20 -11.03 -19.90
N THR A 92 -8.19 -11.26 -19.05
CA THR A 92 -9.26 -12.24 -19.28
C THR A 92 -9.98 -11.98 -20.60
N ARG A 93 -10.36 -10.73 -20.90
CA ARG A 93 -10.97 -10.37 -22.19
C ARG A 93 -10.10 -10.74 -23.39
N ARG A 94 -8.78 -10.50 -23.32
CA ARG A 94 -7.84 -10.86 -24.38
C ARG A 94 -7.70 -12.38 -24.54
N VAL A 95 -7.63 -13.11 -23.44
CA VAL A 95 -7.56 -14.57 -23.44
C VAL A 95 -8.83 -15.15 -24.06
N LEU A 96 -10.01 -14.74 -23.58
CA LEU A 96 -11.29 -15.19 -24.12
C LEU A 96 -11.44 -14.86 -25.61
N ALA A 97 -11.06 -13.67 -26.06
CA ALA A 97 -11.10 -13.31 -27.47
C ALA A 97 -10.12 -14.16 -28.32
N THR A 98 -8.97 -14.52 -27.77
CA THR A 98 -7.98 -15.37 -28.45
C THR A 98 -8.52 -16.80 -28.58
N VAL A 99 -9.04 -17.36 -27.48
CA VAL A 99 -9.63 -18.71 -27.45
C VAL A 99 -10.86 -18.77 -28.37
N GLY A 100 -11.76 -17.80 -28.28
CA GLY A 100 -12.93 -17.72 -29.17
C GLY A 100 -12.54 -17.62 -30.64
N GLY A 101 -11.49 -16.86 -30.97
CA GLY A 101 -10.93 -16.82 -32.32
C GLY A 101 -10.38 -18.16 -32.79
N GLN A 102 -9.63 -18.88 -31.93
CA GLN A 102 -9.09 -20.20 -32.24
C GLN A 102 -10.19 -21.23 -32.47
N LEU A 103 -11.24 -21.23 -31.64
CA LEU A 103 -12.41 -22.10 -31.80
C LEU A 103 -13.16 -21.81 -33.11
N ALA A 104 -13.17 -20.56 -33.57
CA ALA A 104 -13.73 -20.16 -34.86
C ALA A 104 -12.77 -20.43 -36.06
N GLY A 105 -11.67 -21.16 -35.86
CA GLY A 105 -10.71 -21.53 -36.90
C GLY A 105 -9.64 -20.47 -37.22
N ARG A 106 -9.55 -19.38 -36.45
CA ARG A 106 -8.49 -18.37 -36.64
C ARG A 106 -7.14 -18.94 -36.18
N PRO A 107 -6.08 -18.88 -37.01
CA PRO A 107 -4.79 -19.38 -36.60
C PRO A 107 -4.26 -18.63 -35.37
N PRO A 108 -3.56 -19.31 -34.44
CA PRO A 108 -2.99 -18.67 -33.27
C PRO A 108 -2.06 -17.53 -33.69
N ARG A 109 -2.23 -16.35 -33.10
CA ARG A 109 -1.25 -15.26 -33.25
C ARG A 109 0.03 -15.67 -32.53
N ALA A 110 1.00 -16.21 -33.27
CA ALA A 110 2.32 -16.50 -32.72
C ALA A 110 2.91 -15.22 -32.14
N ALA A 111 3.32 -15.26 -30.87
CA ALA A 111 4.10 -14.19 -30.22
C ALA A 111 5.57 -14.23 -30.73
N GLY A 112 5.74 -14.31 -32.04
CA GLY A 112 7.05 -14.31 -32.69
C GLY A 112 7.63 -12.90 -32.78
N PHE A 113 8.95 -12.82 -32.95
CA PHE A 113 9.70 -11.59 -33.13
C PHE A 113 9.07 -10.67 -34.18
N ALA A 114 8.59 -11.22 -35.31
CA ALA A 114 7.93 -10.48 -36.38
C ALA A 114 6.65 -9.73 -35.92
N CYS A 115 5.84 -10.32 -35.03
CA CYS A 115 4.66 -9.64 -34.50
C CYS A 115 5.03 -8.50 -33.53
N ARG A 116 6.08 -8.70 -32.72
CA ARG A 116 6.63 -7.63 -31.85
C ARG A 116 7.23 -6.49 -32.69
N ALA A 117 8.01 -6.82 -33.72
CA ALA A 117 8.64 -5.86 -34.62
C ALA A 117 7.62 -5.02 -35.42
N ARG A 118 6.51 -5.63 -35.88
CA ARG A 118 5.41 -4.87 -36.54
C ARG A 118 4.66 -3.97 -35.56
N ARG A 119 4.40 -4.43 -34.33
CA ARG A 119 3.70 -3.63 -33.31
C ARG A 119 4.48 -2.38 -32.90
N HIS A 120 5.81 -2.47 -32.86
CA HIS A 120 6.70 -1.34 -32.58
C HIS A 120 7.09 -0.54 -33.83
N ARG A 121 6.46 -0.80 -34.99
CA ARG A 121 6.80 -0.23 -36.31
C ARG A 121 8.27 -0.39 -36.73
N CYS A 122 9.05 -1.23 -36.05
CA CYS A 122 10.43 -1.53 -36.38
C CYS A 122 10.54 -2.36 -37.67
N ALA A 123 9.50 -3.10 -38.05
CA ALA A 123 9.42 -3.81 -39.32
C ALA A 123 8.62 -2.98 -40.35
N ARG A 124 9.27 -1.99 -40.96
CA ARG A 124 8.78 -1.36 -42.21
C ARG A 124 9.44 -1.91 -43.46
N LEU A 125 10.30 -2.94 -43.37
CA LEU A 125 11.08 -3.38 -44.53
C LEU A 125 11.07 -4.90 -44.70
N ALA A 126 10.75 -5.28 -45.94
CA ALA A 126 11.01 -6.52 -46.64
C ALA A 126 10.33 -7.81 -46.13
N HIS A 127 9.35 -8.30 -46.87
CA HIS A 127 9.63 -9.33 -47.86
C HIS A 127 8.59 -9.26 -48.99
N ALA A 128 9.10 -9.17 -50.22
CA ALA A 128 8.43 -9.57 -51.45
C ALA A 128 8.13 -11.08 -51.42
#